data_AF-A0A1G7FUU0-F1
#
_entry.id   AF-A0A1G7FUU0-F1
#
_cell.length_a   1.000
_cell.length_b   1.000
_cell.length_c   1.000
_cell.angle_alpha   90.00
_cell.angle_beta   90.00
_cell.angle_gamma   90.00
#
_symmetry.space_group_name_H-M   'P 1'
#
loop_
_entity.id
_entity.type
_entity.pdbx_description
1 polymer ?
#
loop_
_entity_poly.entity_id
_entity_poly.type
_entity_poly.pdbx_seq_one_letter_code
_entity_poly.pdbx_strand_id
1 'polypeptide(L)'
;MKKLIIAASLLIGVSAFSQAKLDPTKLNYFSVDVSPMDAAYYPIQVTSSKSDTPKVKVVYSRPQKKNRVVFGNLVKFGDIWRFGANENSEIKFYTPVVIGGKEIPAGTYSIFAIPFEKEWTIVLNSDIDKWGAYAYDKSKDVVRFNVPVEKTSSPIEYFSVTFVQTKSGADLYAGWDNSQVKFPIEFK
;
A
#
# COMPACT_ATOMS: atom_id res chain seq x y z
N MET A 1 51.58 41.53 4.82
CA MET A 1 52.06 40.15 4.62
C MET A 1 50.86 39.21 4.66
N LYS A 2 50.71 38.41 3.59
CA LYS A 2 49.91 37.17 3.43
C LYS A 2 48.40 37.21 3.75
N LYS A 3 47.65 37.21 2.64
CA LYS A 3 46.24 36.79 2.49
C LYS A 3 46.06 35.36 2.98
N LEU A 4 44.96 35.05 3.67
CA LEU A 4 44.37 33.70 3.69
C LEU A 4 42.88 33.83 3.35
N ILE A 5 42.56 33.56 2.10
CA ILE A 5 41.20 33.29 1.63
C ILE A 5 41.00 31.80 1.88
N ILE A 6 40.14 31.44 2.84
CA ILE A 6 39.69 30.05 3.01
C ILE A 6 38.57 29.85 1.99
N ALA A 7 38.91 29.25 0.85
CA ALA A 7 37.95 28.71 -0.08
C ALA A 7 37.37 27.42 0.54
N ALA A 8 36.16 27.50 1.10
CA ALA A 8 35.39 26.32 1.47
C ALA A 8 34.85 25.69 0.17
N SER A 9 35.59 24.73 -0.38
CA SER A 9 35.17 23.94 -1.52
C SER A 9 33.99 23.06 -1.17
N LEU A 10 32.88 23.32 -1.86
CA LEU A 10 31.67 22.51 -1.98
C LEU A 10 32.03 21.03 -2.27
N LEU A 11 31.82 20.13 -1.31
CA LEU A 11 31.74 18.69 -1.55
C LEU A 11 30.27 18.33 -1.75
N ILE A 12 29.75 18.58 -2.95
CA ILE A 12 28.50 17.96 -3.40
C ILE A 12 28.84 16.50 -3.73
N GLY A 13 28.67 15.63 -2.75
CA GLY A 13 28.72 14.18 -2.95
C GLY A 13 27.51 13.74 -3.77
N VAL A 14 27.57 13.86 -5.10
CA VAL A 14 26.65 13.15 -5.98
C VAL A 14 27.08 11.68 -5.94
N SER A 15 26.43 10.88 -5.12
CA SER A 15 26.52 9.42 -5.21
C SER A 15 25.83 8.99 -6.51
N ALA A 16 26.57 9.04 -7.62
CA ALA A 16 26.16 8.41 -8.86
C ALA A 16 26.13 6.90 -8.61
N PHE A 17 24.94 6.34 -8.43
CA PHE A 17 24.75 4.89 -8.52
C PHE A 17 25.07 4.49 -9.97
N SER A 18 26.30 4.01 -10.19
CA SER A 18 26.68 3.41 -11.46
C SER A 18 25.83 2.15 -11.65
N GLN A 19 24.83 2.22 -12.55
CA GLN A 19 24.17 1.01 -13.02
C GLN A 19 25.22 0.16 -13.73
N ALA A 20 25.58 -0.98 -13.14
CA ALA A 20 26.46 -1.94 -13.79
C ALA A 20 25.87 -2.30 -15.17
N LYS A 21 26.70 -2.27 -16.22
CA LYS A 21 26.30 -2.74 -17.55
C LYS A 21 25.99 -4.23 -17.43
N LEU A 22 24.72 -4.59 -17.41
CA LEU A 22 24.27 -5.98 -17.43
C LEU A 22 24.62 -6.59 -18.79
N ASP A 23 25.24 -7.77 -18.77
CA ASP A 23 25.43 -8.58 -19.97
C ASP A 23 24.09 -9.26 -20.31
N PRO A 24 23.46 -8.93 -21.45
CA PRO A 24 22.16 -9.48 -21.82
C PRO A 24 22.19 -11.00 -22.05
N THR A 25 23.37 -11.61 -22.18
CA THR A 25 23.54 -13.06 -22.32
C THR A 25 23.71 -13.80 -20.98
N LYS A 26 23.84 -13.07 -19.87
CA LYS A 26 24.05 -13.60 -18.50
C LYS A 26 23.09 -12.98 -17.50
N LEU A 27 21.83 -12.81 -17.90
CA LEU A 27 20.80 -12.28 -17.04
C LEU A 27 20.40 -13.31 -15.99
N ASN A 28 20.55 -12.96 -14.71
CA ASN A 28 19.96 -13.71 -13.61
C ASN A 28 18.61 -13.08 -13.25
N TYR A 29 17.53 -13.70 -13.70
CA TYR A 29 16.19 -13.32 -13.30
C TYR A 29 15.93 -13.74 -11.85
N PHE A 30 15.25 -12.89 -11.08
CA PHE A 30 14.82 -13.23 -9.73
C PHE A 30 13.82 -14.39 -9.77
N SER A 31 13.88 -15.25 -8.75
CA SER A 31 12.83 -16.25 -8.54
C SER A 31 11.49 -15.56 -8.25
N VAL A 32 10.39 -16.25 -8.54
CA VAL A 32 9.04 -15.74 -8.24
C VAL A 32 8.92 -15.43 -6.75
N ASP A 33 8.41 -14.24 -6.43
CA ASP A 33 8.20 -13.83 -5.05
C ASP A 33 7.13 -14.69 -4.38
N VAL A 34 7.36 -15.06 -3.12
CA VAL A 34 6.43 -15.89 -2.32
C VAL A 34 5.16 -15.14 -1.91
N SER A 35 5.18 -13.82 -2.00
CA SER A 35 4.09 -12.87 -1.78
C SER A 35 3.92 -12.04 -3.06
N PRO A 36 3.43 -12.66 -4.16
CA PRO A 36 3.37 -11.99 -5.45
C PRO A 36 2.52 -10.72 -5.37
N MET A 37 2.93 -9.70 -6.14
CA MET A 37 2.17 -8.47 -6.30
C MET A 37 0.96 -8.71 -7.19
N ASP A 38 -0.18 -8.17 -6.79
CA ASP A 38 -1.47 -8.25 -7.47
C ASP A 38 -2.11 -6.85 -7.56
N ALA A 39 -3.14 -6.73 -8.37
CA ALA A 39 -3.90 -5.50 -8.53
C ALA A 39 -5.41 -5.77 -8.45
N ALA A 40 -6.09 -5.06 -7.55
CA ALA A 40 -7.55 -5.01 -7.48
C ALA A 40 -8.05 -3.72 -8.14
N TYR A 41 -9.10 -3.81 -8.94
CA TYR A 41 -9.74 -2.65 -9.58
C TYR A 41 -11.18 -2.52 -9.12
N TYR A 42 -11.64 -1.27 -9.04
CA TYR A 42 -13.05 -0.95 -9.00
C TYR A 42 -13.43 -0.06 -10.21
N PRO A 43 -14.52 -0.36 -10.95
CA PRO A 43 -15.36 -1.57 -10.84
C PRO A 43 -14.56 -2.88 -11.02
N ILE A 44 -15.04 -3.97 -10.44
CA ILE A 44 -14.41 -5.28 -10.61
C ILE A 44 -14.43 -5.64 -12.11
N GLN A 45 -13.34 -6.21 -12.61
CA GLN A 45 -13.17 -6.59 -14.03
C GLN A 45 -13.22 -5.42 -15.03
N VAL A 46 -13.12 -4.17 -14.58
CA VAL A 46 -13.13 -2.98 -15.45
C VAL A 46 -12.09 -3.04 -16.57
N THR A 47 -10.94 -3.70 -16.35
CA THR A 47 -9.88 -3.86 -17.36
C THR A 47 -10.29 -4.71 -18.57
N SER A 48 -11.35 -5.52 -18.42
CA SER A 48 -11.92 -6.33 -19.51
C SER A 48 -13.16 -5.68 -20.13
N SER A 49 -13.63 -4.54 -19.58
CA SER A 49 -14.76 -3.79 -20.11
C SER A 49 -14.34 -2.95 -21.33
N LYS A 50 -15.25 -2.81 -22.30
CA LYS A 50 -15.05 -1.95 -23.47
C LYS A 50 -15.47 -0.50 -23.22
N SER A 51 -16.29 -0.26 -22.20
CA SER A 51 -16.94 1.02 -21.95
C SER A 51 -16.67 1.60 -20.56
N ASP A 52 -16.35 0.76 -19.58
CA ASP A 52 -16.13 1.21 -18.22
C ASP A 52 -14.70 1.69 -18.01
N THR A 53 -14.54 2.65 -17.10
CA THR A 53 -13.24 3.21 -16.74
C THR A 53 -12.92 2.94 -15.27
N PRO A 54 -11.67 2.61 -14.93
CA PRO A 54 -11.28 2.41 -13.54
C PRO A 54 -11.55 3.66 -12.69
N LYS A 55 -12.10 3.44 -11.49
CA LYS A 55 -12.30 4.49 -10.47
C LYS A 55 -11.32 4.35 -9.32
N VAL A 56 -10.99 3.12 -8.96
CA VAL A 56 -9.97 2.79 -7.95
C VAL A 56 -9.09 1.66 -8.46
N LYS A 57 -7.79 1.73 -8.18
CA LYS A 57 -6.85 0.63 -8.35
C LYS A 57 -6.06 0.46 -7.06
N VAL A 58 -5.93 -0.75 -6.56
CA VAL A 58 -5.03 -1.08 -5.44
C VAL A 58 -3.97 -2.04 -5.94
N VAL A 59 -2.70 -1.68 -5.77
CA VAL A 59 -1.56 -2.57 -6.00
C VAL A 59 -1.04 -3.04 -4.65
N TYR A 60 -0.94 -4.34 -4.46
CA TYR A 60 -0.59 -4.93 -3.17
C TYR A 60 0.04 -6.31 -3.33
N SER A 61 0.94 -6.66 -2.42
CA SER A 61 1.50 -8.01 -2.36
C SER A 61 0.60 -8.95 -1.55
N ARG A 62 0.55 -10.23 -1.93
CA ARG A 62 -0.32 -11.26 -1.34
C ARG A 62 0.45 -12.25 -0.48
N PRO A 63 0.91 -11.88 0.73
CA PRO A 63 1.54 -12.84 1.62
C PRO A 63 0.56 -13.95 2.02
N GLN A 64 1.11 -15.15 2.18
CA GLN A 64 0.38 -16.37 2.54
C GLN A 64 0.38 -16.59 4.05
N LYS A 65 -0.71 -17.10 4.62
CA LYS A 65 -0.80 -17.47 6.03
C LYS A 65 0.17 -18.60 6.35
N LYS A 66 0.23 -19.64 5.51
CA LYS A 66 1.08 -20.84 5.69
C LYS A 66 0.95 -21.45 7.08
N ASN A 67 -0.28 -21.65 7.55
CA ASN A 67 -0.60 -22.18 8.89
C ASN A 67 -0.08 -21.33 10.06
N ARG A 68 0.45 -20.13 9.83
CA ARG A 68 0.88 -19.21 10.90
C ARG A 68 -0.33 -18.47 11.48
N VAL A 69 -0.15 -17.94 12.69
CA VAL A 69 -1.02 -16.89 13.24
C VAL A 69 -0.58 -15.57 12.61
N VAL A 70 -1.48 -14.89 11.89
CA VAL A 70 -1.12 -13.65 11.19
C VAL A 70 -1.10 -12.48 12.17
N PHE A 71 -2.27 -12.07 12.66
CA PHE A 71 -2.41 -10.90 13.50
C PHE A 71 -2.10 -11.22 14.97
N GLY A 72 -1.29 -10.38 15.61
CA GLY A 72 -0.74 -10.61 16.94
C GLY A 72 0.60 -11.37 16.95
N ASN A 73 1.06 -11.90 15.81
CA ASN A 73 2.36 -12.56 15.69
C ASN A 73 3.16 -12.06 14.48
N LEU A 74 2.79 -12.48 13.26
CA LEU A 74 3.47 -12.04 12.04
C LEU A 74 3.27 -10.54 11.79
N VAL A 75 2.05 -10.06 12.00
CA VAL A 75 1.69 -8.65 12.02
C VAL A 75 1.34 -8.31 13.47
N LYS A 76 2.23 -7.58 14.13
CA LYS A 76 2.06 -7.20 15.54
C LYS A 76 0.92 -6.21 15.70
N PHE A 77 0.14 -6.38 16.76
CA PHE A 77 -0.87 -5.39 17.11
C PHE A 77 -0.24 -4.09 17.60
N GLY A 78 -0.83 -2.96 17.24
CA GLY A 78 -0.33 -1.63 17.59
C GLY A 78 0.82 -1.10 16.72
N ASP A 79 1.41 -1.94 15.86
CA ASP A 79 2.48 -1.54 14.94
C ASP A 79 1.93 -1.14 13.57
N ILE A 80 2.56 -0.14 12.94
CA ILE A 80 2.27 0.24 11.56
C ILE A 80 2.67 -0.89 10.61
N TRP A 81 1.74 -1.30 9.75
CA TRP A 81 1.92 -2.36 8.78
C TRP A 81 1.64 -1.84 7.37
N ARG A 82 2.47 -2.30 6.42
CA ARG A 82 2.48 -1.94 4.99
C ARG A 82 1.26 -2.41 4.18
N PHE A 83 0.24 -2.97 4.85
CA PHE A 83 -0.99 -3.48 4.24
C PHE A 83 -0.72 -4.50 3.12
N GLY A 84 0.23 -5.40 3.34
CA GLY A 84 0.78 -6.34 2.36
C GLY A 84 2.14 -6.89 2.79
N ALA A 85 3.00 -7.19 1.81
CA ALA A 85 4.38 -7.66 1.98
C ALA A 85 5.33 -6.93 1.00
N ASN A 86 6.64 -6.99 1.25
CA ASN A 86 7.67 -6.33 0.44
C ASN A 86 7.47 -4.80 0.39
N GLU A 87 7.10 -4.23 -0.75
CA GLU A 87 6.73 -2.83 -0.96
C GLU A 87 5.47 -2.43 -0.16
N ASN A 88 5.28 -1.12 0.06
CA ASN A 88 4.01 -0.61 0.57
C ASN A 88 2.90 -0.78 -0.46
N SER A 89 1.73 -1.22 0.00
CA SER A 89 0.56 -1.26 -0.89
C SER A 89 0.12 0.15 -1.26
N GLU A 90 -0.37 0.31 -2.47
CA GLU A 90 -0.78 1.61 -3.01
C GLU A 90 -2.21 1.59 -3.51
N ILE A 91 -2.94 2.67 -3.25
CA ILE A 91 -4.27 2.94 -3.79
C ILE A 91 -4.24 4.17 -4.68
N LYS A 92 -4.76 4.01 -5.88
CA LYS A 92 -4.96 5.07 -6.86
C LYS A 92 -6.44 5.37 -6.98
N PHE A 93 -6.79 6.65 -6.82
CA PHE A 93 -8.09 7.20 -7.13
C PHE A 93 -8.02 7.95 -8.45
N TYR A 94 -8.93 7.64 -9.37
CA TYR A 94 -9.00 8.29 -10.68
C TYR A 94 -9.85 9.56 -10.67
N THR A 95 -10.67 9.73 -9.64
CA THR A 95 -11.46 10.93 -9.34
C THR A 95 -11.30 11.27 -7.85
N PRO A 96 -11.61 12.51 -7.43
CA PRO A 96 -11.71 12.81 -6.01
C PRO A 96 -12.71 11.88 -5.30
N VAL A 97 -12.41 11.52 -4.07
CA VAL A 97 -13.22 10.60 -3.24
C VAL A 97 -13.41 11.15 -1.84
N VAL A 98 -14.37 10.60 -1.09
CA VAL A 98 -14.48 10.81 0.36
C VAL A 98 -14.19 9.50 1.07
N ILE A 99 -13.24 9.55 2.01
CA ILE A 99 -12.82 8.41 2.84
C ILE A 99 -12.65 8.91 4.27
N GLY A 100 -13.23 8.20 5.24
CA GLY A 100 -13.14 8.57 6.66
C GLY A 100 -13.67 9.98 6.95
N GLY A 101 -14.67 10.44 6.18
CA GLY A 101 -15.24 11.79 6.28
C GLY A 101 -14.36 12.91 5.70
N LYS A 102 -13.22 12.59 5.07
CA LYS A 102 -12.33 13.56 4.45
C LYS A 102 -12.34 13.42 2.93
N GLU A 103 -12.35 14.56 2.24
CA GLU A 103 -12.14 14.61 0.79
C GLU A 103 -10.66 14.36 0.45
N ILE A 104 -10.44 13.40 -0.45
CA ILE A 104 -9.13 12.99 -0.95
C ILE A 104 -9.09 13.29 -2.44
N PRO A 105 -8.14 14.11 -2.92
CA PRO A 105 -7.96 14.35 -4.35
C PRO A 105 -7.68 13.07 -5.14
N ALA A 106 -7.92 13.11 -6.45
CA ALA A 106 -7.42 12.08 -7.35
C ALA A 106 -5.88 12.01 -7.25
N GLY A 107 -5.33 10.81 -7.21
CA GLY A 107 -3.92 10.59 -6.97
C GLY A 107 -3.61 9.16 -6.54
N THR A 108 -2.32 8.87 -6.35
CA THR A 108 -1.84 7.62 -5.77
C THR A 108 -1.33 7.89 -4.37
N TYR A 109 -1.69 7.00 -3.45
CA TYR A 109 -1.34 7.07 -2.03
C TYR A 109 -0.93 5.68 -1.56
N SER A 110 -0.04 5.60 -0.58
CA SER A 110 0.21 4.33 0.09
C SER A 110 -0.85 4.05 1.15
N ILE A 111 -1.23 2.79 1.29
CA ILE A 111 -2.13 2.31 2.33
C ILE A 111 -1.31 1.63 3.41
N PHE A 112 -1.50 2.07 4.64
CA PHE A 112 -1.03 1.37 5.83
C PHE A 112 -2.21 1.02 6.73
N ALA A 113 -1.98 0.07 7.63
CA ALA A 113 -2.89 -0.22 8.73
C ALA A 113 -2.12 -0.36 10.04
N ILE A 114 -2.76 -0.02 11.15
CA ILE A 114 -2.32 -0.37 12.51
C ILE A 114 -3.36 -1.36 13.05
N PRO A 115 -3.07 -2.67 13.03
CA PRO A 115 -4.04 -3.66 13.48
C PRO A 115 -4.19 -3.68 14.99
N PHE A 116 -5.42 -3.83 15.46
CA PHE A 116 -5.77 -4.29 16.81
C PHE A 116 -6.80 -5.43 16.70
N GLU A 117 -7.17 -6.03 17.83
CA GLU A 117 -8.10 -7.16 17.85
C GLU A 117 -9.52 -6.81 17.38
N LYS A 118 -9.99 -5.60 17.70
CA LYS A 118 -11.38 -5.16 17.46
C LYS A 118 -11.53 -4.15 16.34
N GLU A 119 -10.49 -3.38 16.07
CA GLU A 119 -10.48 -2.36 15.04
C GLU A 119 -9.08 -2.23 14.44
N TRP A 120 -9.00 -1.80 13.19
CA TRP A 120 -7.74 -1.37 12.57
C TRP A 120 -7.81 0.13 12.34
N THR A 121 -6.68 0.81 12.54
CA THR A 121 -6.52 2.18 12.04
C THR A 121 -6.00 2.11 10.62
N ILE A 122 -6.79 2.55 9.63
CA ILE A 122 -6.36 2.69 8.24
C ILE A 122 -5.72 4.05 8.04
N VAL A 123 -4.65 4.10 7.24
CA VAL A 123 -3.91 5.31 6.92
C VAL A 123 -3.66 5.38 5.42
N LEU A 124 -4.01 6.50 4.80
CA LEU A 124 -3.48 6.87 3.49
C LEU A 124 -2.35 7.86 3.67
N ASN A 125 -1.22 7.62 3.01
CA ASN A 125 -0.01 8.42 3.12
C ASN A 125 0.44 8.89 1.73
N SER A 126 0.98 10.11 1.63
CA SER A 126 1.37 10.68 0.33
C SER A 126 2.70 10.15 -0.23
N ASP A 127 3.52 9.49 0.59
CA ASP A 127 4.77 8.89 0.13
C ASP A 127 4.51 7.51 -0.47
N ILE A 128 4.89 7.35 -1.74
CA ILE A 128 4.72 6.13 -2.54
C ILE A 128 6.07 5.49 -2.89
N ASP A 129 6.06 4.31 -3.50
CA ASP A 129 7.24 3.58 -3.97
C ASP A 129 8.28 3.30 -2.85
N LYS A 130 7.83 2.81 -1.68
CA LYS A 130 8.70 2.52 -0.54
C LYS A 130 8.75 1.04 -0.19
N TRP A 131 9.90 0.61 0.34
CA TRP A 131 10.04 -0.72 0.91
C TRP A 131 9.40 -0.78 2.29
N GLY A 132 8.30 -1.52 2.40
CA GLY A 132 7.63 -1.79 3.65
C GLY A 132 7.09 -0.57 4.37
N ALA A 133 7.22 -0.58 5.70
CA ALA A 133 6.80 0.53 6.56
C ALA A 133 8.00 1.24 7.22
N TYR A 134 9.23 0.97 6.78
CA TYR A 134 10.44 1.52 7.40
C TYR A 134 10.62 3.02 7.13
N ALA A 135 10.19 3.46 5.93
CA ALA A 135 10.21 4.86 5.53
C ALA A 135 8.90 5.59 5.90
N TYR A 136 8.04 4.98 6.72
CA TYR A 136 6.76 5.59 7.09
C TYR A 136 6.97 6.89 7.87
N ASP A 137 6.44 7.99 7.35
CA ASP A 137 6.42 9.29 8.00
C ASP A 137 4.96 9.70 8.26
N LYS A 138 4.60 9.77 9.55
CA LYS A 138 3.27 10.17 10.02
C LYS A 138 2.88 11.58 9.57
N SER A 139 3.85 12.47 9.32
CA SER A 139 3.58 13.83 8.83
C SER A 139 3.00 13.86 7.41
N LYS A 140 3.15 12.75 6.67
CA LYS A 140 2.65 12.55 5.30
C LYS A 140 1.28 11.88 5.26
N ASP A 141 0.66 11.64 6.41
CA ASP A 141 -0.68 11.05 6.48
C ASP A 141 -1.71 12.01 5.88
N VAL A 142 -2.40 11.55 4.85
CA VAL A 142 -3.49 12.27 4.18
C VAL A 142 -4.79 12.05 4.94
N VAL A 143 -5.08 10.81 5.36
CA VAL A 143 -6.22 10.50 6.22
C VAL A 143 -5.87 9.32 7.14
N ARG A 144 -6.39 9.36 8.36
CA ARG A 144 -6.29 8.28 9.36
C ARG A 144 -7.66 8.10 10.00
N PHE A 145 -8.18 6.87 10.00
CA PHE A 145 -9.49 6.56 10.56
C PHE A 145 -9.57 5.10 11.01
N ASN A 146 -10.46 4.80 11.95
CA ASN A 146 -10.65 3.45 12.46
C ASN A 146 -11.77 2.72 11.73
N VAL A 147 -11.60 1.41 11.56
CA VAL A 147 -12.60 0.50 10.99
C VAL A 147 -12.70 -0.74 11.88
N PRO A 148 -13.91 -1.28 12.11
CA PRO A 148 -14.07 -2.49 12.91
C PRO A 148 -13.48 -3.71 12.17
N VAL A 149 -12.96 -4.65 12.96
CA VAL A 149 -12.56 -5.97 12.46
C VAL A 149 -13.77 -6.89 12.44
N GLU A 150 -14.02 -7.48 11.28
CA GLU A 150 -14.98 -8.54 11.05
C GLU A 150 -14.26 -9.89 11.08
N LYS A 151 -14.89 -10.92 11.68
CA LYS A 151 -14.39 -12.30 11.60
C LYS A 151 -14.93 -12.97 10.35
N THR A 152 -14.05 -13.64 9.61
CA THR A 152 -14.41 -14.43 8.44
C THR A 152 -14.90 -15.82 8.86
N SER A 153 -15.81 -16.40 8.08
CA SER A 153 -16.34 -17.76 8.33
C SER A 153 -15.28 -18.86 8.13
N SER A 154 -14.29 -18.61 7.29
CA SER A 154 -13.13 -19.48 7.06
C SER A 154 -11.85 -18.64 6.97
N PRO A 155 -10.68 -19.22 7.30
CA PRO A 155 -9.41 -18.51 7.16
C PRO A 155 -9.13 -18.14 5.69
N ILE A 156 -8.71 -16.90 5.46
CA ILE A 156 -8.23 -16.43 4.17
C ILE A 156 -6.73 -16.74 4.08
N GLU A 157 -6.33 -17.62 3.15
CA GLU A 157 -4.92 -18.05 3.02
C GLU A 157 -4.02 -16.93 2.51
N TYR A 158 -4.45 -16.20 1.49
CA TYR A 158 -3.69 -15.10 0.89
C TYR A 158 -4.29 -13.77 1.29
N PHE A 159 -3.48 -12.83 1.79
CA PHE A 159 -3.98 -11.47 1.95
C PHE A 159 -4.59 -10.99 0.63
N SER A 160 -5.81 -10.50 0.71
CA SER A 160 -6.65 -10.22 -0.46
C SER A 160 -7.38 -8.90 -0.27
N VAL A 161 -7.45 -8.13 -1.36
CA VAL A 161 -8.22 -6.89 -1.45
C VAL A 161 -9.26 -7.05 -2.56
N THR A 162 -10.49 -6.61 -2.29
CA THR A 162 -11.58 -6.58 -3.26
C THR A 162 -12.52 -5.41 -2.97
N PHE A 163 -13.56 -5.25 -3.78
CA PHE A 163 -14.53 -4.17 -3.67
C PHE A 163 -15.97 -4.68 -3.71
N VAL A 164 -16.86 -3.97 -3.02
CA VAL A 164 -18.32 -4.17 -3.12
C VAL A 164 -18.95 -2.84 -3.46
N GLN A 165 -19.77 -2.80 -4.51
CA GLN A 165 -20.44 -1.57 -4.93
C GLN A 165 -21.41 -1.07 -3.86
N THR A 166 -21.44 0.25 -3.66
CA THR A 166 -22.42 0.94 -2.82
C THR A 166 -23.22 1.94 -3.65
N LYS A 167 -24.18 2.63 -3.04
CA LYS A 167 -25.01 3.63 -3.73
C LYS A 167 -24.20 4.82 -4.25
N SER A 168 -23.20 5.26 -3.48
CA SER A 168 -22.37 6.44 -3.76
C SER A 168 -20.93 6.10 -4.15
N GLY A 169 -20.54 4.82 -4.13
CA GLY A 169 -19.20 4.41 -4.54
C GLY A 169 -18.95 2.92 -4.36
N ALA A 170 -17.93 2.57 -3.56
CA ALA A 170 -17.58 1.19 -3.26
C ALA A 170 -17.01 1.05 -1.85
N ASP A 171 -17.33 -0.04 -1.17
CA ASP A 171 -16.59 -0.49 0.01
C ASP A 171 -15.33 -1.24 -0.47
N LEU A 172 -14.16 -0.84 0.00
CA LEU A 172 -12.95 -1.66 -0.10
C LEU A 172 -12.98 -2.69 1.02
N TYR A 173 -12.78 -3.95 0.68
CA TYR A 173 -12.61 -5.06 1.61
C TYR A 173 -11.18 -5.56 1.58
N ALA A 174 -10.57 -5.77 2.74
CA ALA A 174 -9.26 -6.39 2.86
C ALA A 174 -9.28 -7.44 3.97
N GLY A 175 -8.73 -8.62 3.69
CA GLY A 175 -8.76 -9.73 4.63
C GLY A 175 -7.56 -10.66 4.54
N TRP A 176 -7.18 -11.21 5.70
CA TRP A 176 -6.16 -12.25 5.84
C TRP A 176 -6.46 -13.06 7.09
N ASP A 177 -6.14 -14.36 7.09
CA ASP A 177 -6.43 -15.23 8.23
C ASP A 177 -7.93 -15.15 8.56
N ASN A 178 -8.31 -15.14 9.83
CA ASN A 178 -9.69 -14.96 10.27
C ASN A 178 -10.12 -13.50 10.48
N SER A 179 -9.41 -12.52 9.91
CA SER A 179 -9.70 -11.09 10.11
C SER A 179 -9.94 -10.38 8.78
N GLN A 180 -10.99 -9.58 8.72
CA GLN A 180 -11.35 -8.74 7.60
C GLN A 180 -11.68 -7.34 8.09
N VAL A 181 -11.39 -6.34 7.29
CA VAL A 181 -11.87 -4.97 7.49
C VAL A 181 -12.47 -4.45 6.20
N LYS A 182 -13.32 -3.43 6.34
CA LYS A 182 -13.84 -2.68 5.20
C LYS A 182 -13.93 -1.20 5.49
N PHE A 183 -13.89 -0.39 4.43
CA PHE A 183 -14.23 1.03 4.52
C PHE A 183 -14.86 1.56 3.24
N PRO A 184 -15.78 2.53 3.36
CA PRO A 184 -16.41 3.16 2.21
C PRO A 184 -15.43 4.11 1.50
N ILE A 185 -15.49 4.06 0.18
CA ILE A 185 -14.89 5.03 -0.74
C ILE A 185 -16.06 5.62 -1.53
N GLU A 186 -16.43 6.86 -1.23
CA GLU A 186 -17.51 7.55 -1.94
C GLU A 186 -16.92 8.33 -3.11
N PHE A 187 -17.50 8.19 -4.30
CA PHE A 187 -17.06 8.92 -5.48
C PHE A 187 -17.81 10.24 -5.59
N LYS A 188 -17.08 11.30 -5.99
CA LYS A 188 -17.65 12.59 -6.34
C LYS A 188 -17.95 12.70 -7.83
#